data_AF-A0A359HHI5-F1
#
_entry.id   AF-A0A359HHI5-F1
#
_cell.length_a   1.000
_cell.length_b   1.000
_cell.length_c   1.000
_cell.angle_alpha   90.00
_cell.angle_beta   90.00
_cell.angle_gamma   90.00
#
_symmetry.space_group_name_H-M   'P 1'
#
loop_
_entity.id
_entity.type
_entity.pdbx_description
1 polymer ?
#
loop_
_entity_poly.entity_id
_entity_poly.type
_entity_poly.pdbx_seq_one_letter_code
_entity_poly.pdbx_strand_id
1 'polypeptide(L)'
;PAVGLAPEWMSEKALAIATYCVASGAYVIFGGSSPVGGMPDRVSDSDLVLKYISEGWEEIYGGKLEFIPDPNEMIKATLAHIDKKRAALGLPVYDAKKFGTSGDAKMLELETLPLSAKRKAIYGLPVAGD
;
A
#
# COMPACT_ATOMS: atom_id res chain seq x y z
N PRO A 1 -9.46 -6.06 2.12
CA PRO A 1 -9.32 -4.73 1.49
C PRO A 1 -7.85 -4.27 1.56
N ALA A 2 -7.05 -4.65 0.57
CA ALA A 2 -5.61 -4.41 0.53
C ALA A 2 -5.15 -4.20 -0.92
N VAL A 3 -3.98 -3.58 -1.08
CA VAL A 3 -3.34 -3.28 -2.37
C VAL A 3 -1.84 -3.51 -2.23
N GLY A 4 -1.21 -4.11 -3.24
CA GLY A 4 0.24 -4.20 -3.35
C GLY A 4 0.82 -2.97 -4.07
N LEU A 5 1.92 -2.41 -3.57
CA LEU A 5 2.57 -1.25 -4.18
C LEU A 5 4.04 -1.56 -4.48
N ALA A 6 4.46 -1.27 -5.71
CA ALA A 6 5.87 -1.22 -6.10
C ALA A 6 6.18 0.13 -6.79
N PRO A 7 6.28 1.23 -6.02
CA PRO A 7 6.39 2.59 -6.58
C PRO A 7 7.68 2.79 -7.38
N GLU A 8 8.76 2.11 -6.98
CA GLU A 8 10.09 2.21 -7.59
C GLU A 8 10.58 0.83 -8.04
N TRP A 9 9.69 0.07 -8.71
CA TRP A 9 10.09 -1.21 -9.28
C TRP A 9 11.21 -1.01 -10.31
N MET A 10 12.14 -1.96 -10.36
CA MET A 10 13.29 -1.91 -11.27
C MET A 10 13.61 -3.26 -11.89
N SER A 11 13.44 -4.35 -11.13
CA SER A 11 13.79 -5.69 -11.59
C SER A 11 12.59 -6.48 -12.10
N GLU A 12 12.85 -7.39 -13.05
CA GLU A 12 11.87 -8.34 -13.58
C GLU A 12 11.24 -9.21 -12.49
N LYS A 13 11.96 -9.46 -11.38
CA LYS A 13 11.42 -10.16 -10.21
C LYS A 13 10.21 -9.45 -9.61
N ALA A 14 10.16 -8.12 -9.67
CA ALA A 14 9.01 -7.38 -9.18
C ALA A 14 7.76 -7.70 -10.02
N LEU A 15 7.89 -7.75 -11.35
CA LEU A 15 6.81 -8.12 -12.26
C LEU A 15 6.31 -9.54 -12.01
N ALA A 16 7.22 -10.49 -11.75
CA ALA A 16 6.86 -11.86 -11.39
C ALA A 16 6.04 -11.93 -10.08
N ILE A 17 6.48 -11.22 -9.04
CA ILE A 17 5.75 -11.14 -7.75
C ILE A 17 4.37 -10.52 -7.96
N ALA A 18 4.31 -9.40 -8.69
CA ALA A 18 3.05 -8.73 -8.99
C ALA A 18 2.08 -9.65 -9.72
N THR A 19 2.56 -10.38 -10.73
CA THR A 19 1.75 -11.31 -11.52
C THR A 19 1.16 -12.40 -10.64
N TYR A 20 1.94 -12.99 -9.71
CA TYR A 20 1.45 -13.95 -8.74
C TYR A 20 0.37 -13.35 -7.82
N CYS A 21 0.61 -12.16 -7.27
CA CYS A 21 -0.35 -11.48 -6.41
C CYS A 21 -1.66 -11.17 -7.14
N VAL A 22 -1.58 -10.71 -8.39
CA VAL A 22 -2.74 -10.40 -9.22
C VAL A 22 -3.55 -11.64 -9.58
N ALA A 23 -2.88 -12.71 -9.98
CA ALA A 23 -3.52 -14.01 -10.22
C ALA A 23 -4.20 -14.57 -8.94
N SER A 24 -3.70 -14.17 -7.76
CA SER A 24 -4.31 -14.49 -6.45
C SER A 24 -5.45 -13.53 -6.05
N GLY A 25 -5.83 -12.59 -6.92
CA GLY A 25 -6.96 -11.67 -6.72
C GLY A 25 -6.60 -10.33 -6.09
N ALA A 26 -5.31 -10.00 -5.95
CA ALA A 26 -4.88 -8.71 -5.41
C ALA A 26 -4.83 -7.63 -6.50
N TYR A 27 -5.15 -6.39 -6.13
CA TYR A 27 -4.78 -5.22 -6.93
C TYR A 27 -3.34 -4.82 -6.61
N VAL A 28 -2.52 -4.63 -7.65
CA VAL A 28 -1.13 -4.23 -7.53
C VAL A 28 -0.88 -3.00 -8.40
N ILE A 29 -0.19 -1.99 -7.85
CA ILE A 29 0.17 -0.76 -8.58
C ILE A 29 1.67 -0.61 -8.64
N PHE A 30 2.17 -0.39 -9.84
CA PHE A 30 3.57 -0.08 -10.14
C PHE A 30 3.71 1.41 -10.43
N GLY A 31 4.82 2.01 -10.01
CA GLY A 31 5.19 3.33 -10.50
C GLY A 31 5.88 3.30 -11.86
N GLY A 32 6.33 4.47 -12.33
CA GLY A 32 7.07 4.58 -13.58
C GLY A 32 6.24 4.22 -14.83
N SER A 33 6.93 3.81 -15.89
CA SER A 33 6.32 3.47 -17.18
C SER A 33 6.05 1.96 -17.29
N SER A 34 4.94 1.58 -17.93
CA SER A 34 4.68 0.17 -18.23
C SER A 34 5.67 -0.36 -19.28
N PRO A 35 6.26 -1.55 -19.10
CA PRO A 35 7.11 -2.18 -20.11
C PRO A 35 6.32 -2.64 -21.35
N VAL A 36 4.99 -2.71 -21.25
CA VAL A 36 4.06 -3.05 -22.34
C VAL A 36 3.15 -1.87 -22.68
N GLY A 37 3.59 -0.64 -22.36
CA GLY A 37 2.88 0.58 -22.73
C GLY A 37 2.80 0.76 -24.24
N GLY A 38 1.64 1.19 -24.72
CA GLY A 38 1.38 1.45 -26.13
C GLY A 38 1.37 2.95 -26.49
N MET A 39 1.21 3.23 -27.78
CA MET A 39 0.93 4.56 -28.32
C MET A 39 -0.41 4.50 -29.09
N PRO A 40 -1.55 4.34 -28.40
CA PRO A 40 -2.84 4.07 -29.05
C PRO A 40 -3.25 5.18 -30.05
N ASP A 41 -2.82 6.42 -29.81
CA ASP A 41 -3.05 7.55 -30.72
C ASP A 41 -2.28 7.47 -32.04
N ARG A 42 -1.26 6.62 -32.12
CA ARG A 42 -0.36 6.47 -33.29
C ARG A 42 -0.46 5.10 -33.93
N VAL A 43 -0.65 4.07 -33.11
CA VAL A 43 -0.70 2.66 -33.52
C VAL A 43 -1.93 2.06 -32.87
N SER A 44 -2.93 1.77 -33.70
CA SER A 44 -4.15 1.07 -33.27
C SER A 44 -3.78 -0.18 -32.49
N ASP A 45 -4.50 -0.44 -31.40
CA ASP A 45 -4.37 -1.67 -30.60
C ASP A 45 -3.02 -1.86 -29.89
N SER A 46 -2.14 -0.87 -29.91
CA SER A 46 -0.84 -0.95 -29.21
C SER A 46 -0.96 -1.00 -27.69
N ASP A 47 -2.13 -0.71 -27.12
CA ASP A 47 -2.43 -0.77 -25.69
C ASP A 47 -3.26 -2.01 -25.28
N LEU A 48 -3.55 -2.94 -26.21
CA LEU A 48 -4.38 -4.12 -25.92
C LEU A 48 -3.86 -4.94 -24.74
N VAL A 49 -2.54 -5.17 -24.69
CA VAL A 49 -1.92 -5.95 -23.61
C VAL A 49 -2.04 -5.22 -22.27
N LEU A 50 -1.83 -3.90 -22.27
CA LEU A 50 -1.97 -3.08 -21.06
C LEU A 50 -3.42 -3.10 -20.53
N LYS A 51 -4.40 -2.99 -21.43
CA LYS A 51 -5.82 -3.12 -21.07
C LYS A 51 -6.16 -4.52 -20.56
N TYR A 52 -5.64 -5.56 -21.19
CA TYR A 52 -5.89 -6.94 -20.74
C TYR A 52 -5.34 -7.21 -19.34
N ILE A 53 -4.15 -6.69 -19.03
CA ILE A 53 -3.51 -6.82 -17.70
C ILE A 53 -4.26 -6.05 -16.59
N SER A 54 -4.90 -4.94 -16.95
CA SER A 54 -5.62 -4.08 -16.00
C SER A 54 -7.10 -4.48 -15.86
N GLU A 55 -7.85 -4.58 -16.95
CA GLU A 55 -9.28 -4.85 -16.95
C GLU A 55 -9.56 -6.35 -17.10
N GLY A 56 -8.93 -7.00 -18.09
CA GLY A 56 -9.16 -8.42 -18.36
C GLY A 56 -8.77 -9.33 -17.18
N TRP A 57 -7.65 -9.06 -16.52
CA TRP A 57 -7.26 -9.80 -15.32
C TRP A 57 -8.19 -9.52 -14.13
N GLU A 58 -8.75 -8.32 -14.01
CA GLU A 58 -9.74 -8.00 -12.96
C GLU A 58 -10.99 -8.88 -13.14
N GLU A 59 -11.43 -9.10 -14.37
CA GLU A 59 -12.57 -9.96 -14.68
C GLU A 59 -12.31 -11.44 -14.38
N ILE A 60 -11.11 -11.94 -14.72
CA ILE A 60 -10.76 -13.37 -14.59
C ILE A 60 -10.39 -13.73 -13.14
N TYR A 61 -9.57 -12.91 -12.50
CA TYR A 61 -8.95 -13.22 -11.20
C TYR A 61 -9.47 -12.35 -10.05
N GLY A 62 -10.16 -11.25 -10.34
CA GLY A 62 -10.55 -10.25 -9.33
C GLY A 62 -9.43 -9.31 -8.88
N GLY A 63 -8.20 -9.55 -9.35
CA GLY A 63 -7.01 -8.74 -9.15
C GLY A 63 -6.56 -8.10 -10.46
N LYS A 64 -5.76 -7.05 -10.37
CA LYS A 64 -5.25 -6.34 -11.57
C LYS A 64 -3.91 -5.68 -11.34
N LEU A 65 -3.20 -5.38 -12.42
CA LEU A 65 -1.95 -4.64 -12.40
C LEU A 65 -2.10 -3.32 -13.16
N GLU A 66 -1.76 -2.21 -12.51
CA GLU A 66 -1.73 -0.87 -13.14
C GLU A 66 -0.36 -0.21 -12.96
N PHE A 67 -0.02 0.68 -13.89
CA PHE A 67 1.20 1.48 -13.86
C PHE A 67 0.81 2.96 -13.73
N ILE A 68 1.03 3.53 -12.55
CA ILE A 68 0.67 4.91 -12.21
C ILE A 68 1.94 5.66 -11.84
N PRO A 69 2.47 6.53 -12.73
CA PRO A 69 3.75 7.20 -12.49
C PRO A 69 3.66 8.29 -11.41
N ASP A 70 2.51 8.93 -11.24
CA ASP A 70 2.32 9.97 -10.24
C ASP A 70 2.02 9.37 -8.84
N PRO A 71 2.82 9.69 -7.80
CA PRO A 71 2.61 9.16 -6.47
C PRO A 71 1.27 9.56 -5.83
N ASN A 72 0.74 10.76 -6.12
CA ASN A 72 -0.52 11.20 -5.54
C ASN A 72 -1.70 10.43 -6.15
N GLU A 73 -1.67 10.21 -7.45
CA GLU A 73 -2.67 9.37 -8.13
C GLU A 73 -2.60 7.91 -7.66
N MET A 74 -1.40 7.39 -7.41
CA MET A 74 -1.24 6.05 -6.82
C MET A 74 -1.89 5.96 -5.43
N ILE A 75 -1.70 6.96 -4.58
CA ILE A 75 -2.34 7.01 -3.25
C ILE A 75 -3.86 7.08 -3.39
N LYS A 76 -4.38 7.94 -4.29
CA LYS A 76 -5.82 8.06 -4.53
C LYS A 76 -6.42 6.72 -5.00
N ALA A 77 -5.79 6.07 -5.98
CA ALA A 77 -6.23 4.77 -6.50
C ALA A 77 -6.21 3.68 -5.41
N THR A 78 -5.16 3.66 -4.59
CA THR A 78 -5.02 2.74 -3.45
C THR A 78 -6.18 2.91 -2.46
N LEU A 79 -6.43 4.14 -2.00
CA LEU A 79 -7.47 4.42 -1.02
C LEU A 79 -8.87 4.11 -1.59
N ALA A 80 -9.14 4.54 -2.83
CA ALA A 80 -10.40 4.25 -3.50
C ALA A 80 -10.66 2.74 -3.63
N HIS A 81 -9.65 1.95 -3.95
CA HIS A 81 -9.78 0.49 -4.01
C HIS A 81 -10.04 -0.13 -2.64
N ILE A 82 -9.28 0.29 -1.62
CA ILE A 82 -9.46 -0.18 -0.24
C ILE A 82 -10.89 0.11 0.22
N ASP A 83 -11.38 1.33 0.03
CA ASP A 83 -12.73 1.74 0.43
C ASP A 83 -13.81 0.96 -0.32
N LYS A 84 -13.67 0.77 -1.64
CA LYS A 84 -14.56 -0.08 -2.45
C LYS A 84 -14.63 -1.50 -1.87
N LYS A 85 -13.49 -2.12 -1.57
CA LYS A 85 -13.44 -3.49 -1.01
C LYS A 85 -13.93 -3.53 0.44
N ARG A 86 -13.72 -2.48 1.25
CA ARG A 86 -14.26 -2.39 2.62
C ARG A 86 -15.79 -2.34 2.59
N ALA A 87 -16.36 -1.50 1.73
CA ALA A 87 -17.80 -1.39 1.54
C ALA A 87 -18.41 -2.72 1.07
N ALA A 88 -17.77 -3.40 0.11
CA ALA A 88 -18.20 -4.72 -0.35
C ALA A 88 -18.20 -5.80 0.75
N LEU A 89 -17.36 -5.64 1.78
CA LEU A 89 -17.31 -6.52 2.96
C LEU A 89 -18.26 -6.08 4.09
N GLY A 90 -19.03 -5.01 3.91
CA GLY A 90 -19.90 -4.45 4.95
C GLY A 90 -19.13 -3.83 6.13
N LEU A 91 -17.87 -3.45 5.93
CA LEU A 91 -17.08 -2.82 6.98
C LEU A 91 -17.49 -1.35 7.17
N PRO A 92 -17.46 -0.83 8.40
CA PRO A 92 -17.75 0.58 8.65
C PRO A 92 -16.77 1.48 7.90
N VAL A 93 -17.24 2.68 7.54
CA VAL A 93 -16.40 3.73 6.96
C VAL A 93 -15.21 4.00 7.88
N TYR A 94 -14.05 4.27 7.28
CA TYR A 94 -12.86 4.60 8.05
C TYR A 94 -13.08 5.88 8.87
N ASP A 95 -12.74 5.82 10.15
CA ASP A 95 -12.76 6.95 11.06
C ASP A 95 -11.40 7.05 11.74
N ALA A 96 -10.66 8.11 11.41
CA ALA A 96 -9.32 8.37 11.95
C ALA A 96 -9.31 8.59 13.47
N LYS A 97 -10.44 8.94 14.08
CA LYS A 97 -10.56 9.17 15.52
C LYS A 97 -10.93 7.92 16.30
N LYS A 98 -11.30 6.84 15.62
CA LYS A 98 -11.83 5.62 16.24
C LYS A 98 -10.77 4.80 16.97
N PHE A 99 -9.53 4.86 16.50
CA PHE A 99 -8.38 4.11 17.04
C PHE A 99 -7.16 5.04 17.17
N GLY A 100 -6.18 4.68 18.00
CA GLY A 100 -4.91 5.43 18.11
C GLY A 100 -4.79 6.37 19.32
N THR A 101 -5.85 6.58 20.10
CA THR A 101 -5.78 7.33 21.37
C THR A 101 -4.95 6.64 22.44
N SER A 102 -4.78 5.31 22.38
CA SER A 102 -4.05 4.54 23.40
C SER A 102 -2.65 4.08 22.98
N GLY A 103 -2.37 4.00 21.67
CA GLY A 103 -1.14 3.39 21.15
C GLY A 103 0.10 4.18 21.50
N ASP A 104 0.01 5.50 21.32
CA ASP A 104 1.15 6.40 21.54
C ASP A 104 1.13 7.04 22.94
N ALA A 105 0.03 6.91 23.69
CA ALA A 105 -0.13 7.52 25.01
C ALA A 105 1.04 7.20 25.95
N LYS A 106 1.48 5.93 25.97
CA LYS A 106 2.64 5.49 26.78
C LYS A 106 3.96 6.08 26.29
N MET A 107 4.13 6.25 24.99
CA MET A 107 5.34 6.86 24.41
C MET A 107 5.39 8.36 24.65
N LEU A 108 4.25 9.04 24.53
CA LEU A 108 4.11 10.47 24.83
C LEU A 108 4.37 10.74 26.32
N GLU A 109 3.84 9.94 27.23
CA GLU A 109 4.16 10.00 28.67
C GLU A 109 5.67 9.83 28.92
N LEU A 110 6.27 8.80 28.32
CA LEU A 110 7.72 8.59 28.35
C LEU A 110 8.48 9.83 27.84
N GLU A 111 8.01 10.45 26.77
CA GLU A 111 8.64 11.61 26.14
C GLU A 111 8.70 12.84 27.02
N THR A 112 7.67 13.04 27.86
CA THR A 112 7.61 14.16 28.82
C THR A 112 8.55 14.00 30.01
N LEU A 113 9.10 12.80 30.26
CA LEU A 113 10.01 12.57 31.37
C LEU A 113 11.38 13.24 31.15
N PRO A 114 11.99 13.79 32.21
CA PRO A 114 13.39 14.19 32.19
C PRO A 114 14.30 13.05 31.72
N LEU A 115 15.39 13.36 31.02
CA LEU A 115 16.25 12.38 30.33
C LEU A 115 16.70 11.22 31.23
N SER A 116 17.02 11.50 32.50
CA SER A 116 17.42 10.50 33.49
C SER A 116 16.29 9.52 33.84
N ALA A 117 15.08 10.03 34.08
CA ALA A 117 13.89 9.23 34.36
C ALA A 117 13.44 8.42 33.12
N LYS A 118 13.51 9.03 31.93
CA LYS A 118 13.24 8.37 30.64
C LYS A 118 14.17 7.17 30.41
N ARG A 119 15.49 7.33 30.62
CA ARG A 119 16.46 6.23 30.52
C ARG A 119 16.18 5.09 31.49
N LYS A 120 15.82 5.41 32.74
CA LYS A 120 15.45 4.40 33.76
C LYS A 120 14.19 3.63 33.37
N ALA A 121 13.18 4.31 32.84
CA ALA A 121 11.92 3.71 32.41
C ALA A 121 12.07 2.81 31.17
N ILE A 122 12.93 3.17 30.21
CA ILE A 122 13.17 2.39 28.98
C ILE A 122 14.04 1.15 29.24
N TYR A 123 15.13 1.31 30.01
CA TYR A 123 16.16 0.29 30.13
C TYR A 123 16.17 -0.45 31.47
N GLY A 124 15.33 -0.04 32.43
CA GLY A 124 15.24 -0.70 33.73
C GLY A 124 16.58 -0.77 34.47
N LEU A 125 17.42 0.28 34.39
CA LEU A 125 18.73 0.27 35.03
C LEU A 125 18.59 -0.03 36.53
N PRO A 126 19.39 -0.97 37.07
CA PRO A 126 19.32 -1.31 38.49
C PRO A 126 19.62 -0.06 39.31
N VAL A 127 18.83 0.15 40.36
CA VAL A 127 19.07 1.20 41.34
C VAL A 127 20.42 0.89 42.00
N ALA A 128 21.39 1.79 41.86
CA ALA A 128 22.62 1.69 42.63
C ALA A 128 22.29 1.97 44.09
N GLY A 129 22.27 0.92 44.92
CA GLY A 129 22.13 1.00 46.37
C GLY A 129 21.02 0.12 46.92
N ASP A 130 21.36 -1.12 47.25
CA ASP A 130 21.11 -1.77 48.54
C ASP A 130 22.43 -2.41 49.00
#